data_AF-A0A925LXI8-F1
#
_entry.id   AF-A0A925LXI8-F1
#
_cell.length_a   1.000
_cell.length_b   1.000
_cell.length_c   1.000
_cell.angle_alpha   90.00
_cell.angle_beta   90.00
_cell.angle_gamma   90.00
#
_symmetry.space_group_name_H-M   'P 1'
#
loop_
_entity.id
_entity.type
_entity.pdbx_description
1 polymer ?
#
loop_
_entity_poly.entity_id
_entity_poly.type
_entity_poly.pdbx_seq_one_letter_code
_entity_poly.pdbx_strand_id
1 'polypeptide(L)'
;MSLKADGTKMAYIPPYIPKDAKWYIAELVMECQIEGESSNVVHIDIVLVRADSPKEAFEKAEQLGREGEDSYLNPNDQRATWIYRGLRDLNVVHDELEHGTELMFEEKIGLSEDEVKALLTSKSQLNIFRLDQPRDPSYPNYISKEIMEEVLDMMRDDDSQHSVEADDLNS
;
A
#
# COMPACT_ATOMS: atom_id res chain seq x y z
N MET A 1 -40.27 15.47 21.68
CA MET A 1 -39.01 16.13 22.07
C MET A 1 -38.27 16.46 20.79
N SER A 2 -38.44 17.68 20.28
CA SER A 2 -37.88 18.13 19.00
C SER A 2 -36.44 18.58 19.20
N LEU A 3 -35.52 17.99 18.43
CA LEU A 3 -34.27 18.66 18.11
C LEU A 3 -34.58 19.68 17.02
N LYS A 4 -34.40 20.97 17.33
CA LYS A 4 -34.40 22.03 16.31
C LYS A 4 -33.06 21.94 15.58
N ALA A 5 -33.11 21.66 14.29
CA ALA A 5 -31.98 21.89 13.40
C ALA A 5 -31.76 23.40 13.30
N ASP A 6 -30.56 23.88 13.62
CA ASP A 6 -30.15 25.22 13.25
C ASP A 6 -29.90 25.23 11.72
N GLY A 7 -30.42 26.26 11.07
CA GLY A 7 -30.54 26.34 9.61
C GLY A 7 -29.22 26.66 8.88
N THR A 8 -28.09 26.12 9.32
CA THR A 8 -26.84 26.24 8.54
C THR A 8 -26.85 25.16 7.47
N LYS A 9 -27.25 25.51 6.25
CA LYS A 9 -26.87 24.73 5.06
C LYS A 9 -25.35 24.67 5.04
N MET A 10 -24.77 23.53 5.42
CA MET A 10 -23.38 23.22 5.08
C MET A 10 -23.32 23.26 3.55
N ALA A 11 -22.74 24.33 3.00
CA ALA A 11 -22.52 24.41 1.57
C ALA A 11 -21.54 23.27 1.23
N TYR A 12 -22.01 22.29 0.47
CA TYR A 12 -21.11 21.33 -0.16
C TYR A 12 -20.21 22.13 -1.09
N ILE A 13 -18.96 22.33 -0.68
CA ILE A 13 -17.91 22.87 -1.54
C ILE A 13 -17.36 21.65 -2.28
N PRO A 14 -17.63 21.48 -3.59
CA PRO A 14 -17.04 20.39 -4.32
C PRO A 14 -15.51 20.50 -4.25
N PRO A 15 -14.80 19.37 -4.17
CA PRO A 15 -13.34 19.40 -4.23
C PRO A 15 -12.91 20.12 -5.51
N TYR A 16 -11.96 21.05 -5.36
CA TYR A 16 -11.39 21.75 -6.51
C TYR A 16 -10.53 20.76 -7.31
N ILE A 17 -10.75 20.67 -8.61
CA ILE A 17 -9.95 19.81 -9.50
C ILE A 17 -9.34 20.71 -10.57
N PRO A 18 -8.01 20.86 -10.64
CA PRO A 18 -7.36 21.62 -11.70
C PRO A 18 -7.80 21.13 -13.08
N LYS A 19 -8.03 22.05 -14.02
CA LYS A 19 -8.53 21.69 -15.37
C LYS A 19 -7.55 20.84 -16.17
N ASP A 20 -6.28 20.94 -15.82
CA ASP A 20 -5.14 20.28 -16.41
C ASP A 20 -4.60 19.13 -15.53
N ALA A 21 -5.29 18.77 -14.45
CA ALA A 21 -4.92 17.65 -13.60
C ALA A 21 -4.73 16.37 -14.44
N LYS A 22 -3.56 15.73 -14.27
CA LYS A 22 -3.19 14.49 -14.97
C LYS A 22 -3.03 13.29 -14.06
N TRP A 23 -2.91 13.53 -12.76
CA TRP A 23 -2.51 12.53 -11.78
C TRP A 23 -3.50 12.47 -10.64
N TYR A 24 -3.78 11.25 -10.22
CA TYR A 24 -4.67 10.92 -9.13
C TYR A 24 -3.99 9.88 -8.24
N ILE A 25 -4.30 9.86 -6.96
CA ILE A 25 -3.89 8.82 -6.01
C ILE A 25 -5.15 8.02 -5.65
N ALA A 26 -5.10 6.71 -5.87
CA ALA A 26 -6.16 5.80 -5.44
C ALA A 26 -5.66 4.91 -4.31
N GLU A 27 -6.54 4.64 -3.33
CA GLU A 27 -6.31 3.62 -2.32
C GLU A 27 -7.16 2.39 -2.64
N LEU A 28 -6.52 1.29 -3.03
CA LEU A 28 -7.18 0.03 -3.37
C LEU A 28 -7.26 -0.85 -2.12
N VAL A 29 -8.44 -1.40 -1.82
CA VAL A 29 -8.59 -2.38 -0.73
C VAL A 29 -8.48 -3.79 -1.29
N MET A 30 -7.39 -4.47 -0.97
CA MET A 30 -7.11 -5.84 -1.39
C MET A 30 -7.22 -6.78 -0.18
N GLU A 31 -8.04 -7.82 -0.29
CA GLU A 31 -8.21 -8.83 0.76
C GLU A 31 -7.55 -10.14 0.35
N CYS A 32 -6.63 -10.65 1.16
CA CYS A 32 -6.08 -11.99 1.05
C CYS A 32 -6.79 -12.95 2.01
N GLN A 33 -7.40 -13.97 1.44
CA GLN A 33 -7.93 -15.13 2.17
C GLN A 33 -6.97 -16.30 2.01
N ILE A 34 -6.62 -16.95 3.13
CA ILE A 34 -5.71 -18.10 3.15
C ILE A 34 -6.51 -19.32 3.58
N GLU A 35 -6.41 -20.40 2.81
CA GLU A 35 -7.09 -21.66 3.11
C GLU A 35 -6.75 -22.19 4.51
N GLY A 36 -7.79 -22.46 5.30
CA GLY A 36 -7.65 -22.99 6.66
C GLY A 36 -7.43 -21.92 7.75
N GLU A 37 -7.17 -20.67 7.36
CA GLU A 37 -7.03 -19.55 8.31
C GLU A 37 -8.38 -18.88 8.58
N SER A 38 -8.59 -18.46 9.83
CA SER A 38 -9.83 -17.77 10.24
C SER A 38 -9.78 -16.25 10.05
N SER A 39 -8.58 -15.69 9.91
CA SER A 39 -8.34 -14.26 9.77
C SER A 39 -7.83 -13.95 8.38
N ASN A 40 -8.39 -12.92 7.74
CA ASN A 40 -7.90 -12.40 6.47
C ASN A 40 -6.74 -11.41 6.69
N VAL A 41 -6.01 -11.13 5.61
CA VAL A 41 -5.05 -10.02 5.54
C VAL A 41 -5.63 -8.97 4.60
N VAL A 42 -5.59 -7.70 5.00
CA VAL A 42 -6.06 -6.59 4.15
C VAL A 42 -4.89 -5.68 3.85
N HIS A 43 -4.66 -5.41 2.58
CA HIS A 43 -3.77 -4.37 2.09
C HIS A 43 -4.58 -3.14 1.66
N ILE A 44 -4.02 -1.97 1.91
CA ILE A 44 -4.48 -0.70 1.35
C ILE A 44 -3.36 -0.22 0.45
N ASP A 45 -3.51 -0.48 -0.84
CA ASP A 45 -2.48 -0.18 -1.82
C ASP A 45 -2.67 1.23 -2.35
N ILE A 46 -1.66 2.07 -2.18
CA ILE A 46 -1.67 3.45 -2.67
C ILE A 46 -1.04 3.46 -4.06
N VAL A 47 -1.82 3.77 -5.08
CA VAL A 47 -1.38 3.75 -6.48
C VAL A 47 -1.58 5.10 -7.16
N LEU A 48 -0.63 5.43 -8.03
CA LEU A 48 -0.70 6.62 -8.88
C LEU A 48 -1.45 6.28 -10.18
N VAL A 49 -2.46 7.08 -10.52
CA VAL A 49 -3.32 6.90 -11.69
C VAL A 49 -3.22 8.11 -12.60
N ARG A 50 -2.84 7.87 -13.85
CA ARG A 50 -2.86 8.91 -14.89
C ARG A 50 -4.23 8.96 -15.57
N ALA A 51 -4.90 10.11 -15.53
CA ALA A 51 -6.20 10.31 -16.17
C ALA A 51 -6.43 11.77 -16.54
N ASP A 52 -7.28 12.02 -17.54
CA ASP A 52 -7.69 13.35 -17.98
C ASP A 52 -9.00 13.81 -17.32
N SER A 53 -9.62 12.96 -16.49
CA SER A 53 -10.81 13.32 -15.71
C SER A 53 -10.97 12.44 -14.46
N PRO A 54 -11.74 12.89 -13.44
CA PRO A 54 -12.01 12.07 -12.24
C PRO A 54 -12.74 10.77 -12.55
N LYS A 55 -13.60 10.77 -13.57
CA LYS A 55 -14.32 9.58 -14.01
C LYS A 55 -13.35 8.54 -14.58
N GLU A 56 -12.45 8.97 -15.45
CA GLU A 56 -11.43 8.08 -16.01
C GLU A 56 -10.47 7.58 -14.93
N ALA A 57 -10.12 8.43 -13.96
CA ALA A 57 -9.29 8.03 -12.82
C ALA A 57 -9.95 6.91 -12.01
N PHE A 58 -11.25 7.03 -11.73
CA PHE A 58 -12.03 5.98 -11.06
C PHE A 58 -12.05 4.68 -11.88
N GLU A 59 -12.36 4.76 -13.18
CA GLU A 59 -12.41 3.59 -14.06
C GLU A 59 -11.06 2.85 -14.13
N LYS A 60 -9.95 3.59 -14.20
CA LYS A 60 -8.59 3.04 -14.20
C LYS A 60 -8.21 2.45 -12.85
N ALA A 61 -8.52 3.12 -11.74
CA ALA A 61 -8.24 2.59 -10.40
C ALA A 61 -9.00 1.28 -10.13
N GLU A 62 -10.27 1.23 -10.53
CA GLU A 62 -11.10 0.03 -10.48
C GLU A 62 -10.55 -1.11 -11.35
N GLN A 63 -9.98 -0.78 -12.51
CA GLN A 63 -9.30 -1.76 -13.36
C GLN A 63 -8.04 -2.29 -12.68
N LEU A 64 -7.18 -1.41 -12.14
CA LEU A 64 -5.96 -1.80 -11.42
C LEU A 64 -6.26 -2.72 -10.24
N GLY A 65 -7.32 -2.43 -9.47
CA GLY A 65 -7.75 -3.31 -8.38
C GLY A 65 -8.09 -4.72 -8.88
N ARG A 66 -8.89 -4.83 -9.95
CA ARG A 66 -9.23 -6.13 -10.56
C ARG A 66 -8.03 -6.86 -11.16
N GLU A 67 -7.07 -6.13 -11.74
CA GLU A 67 -5.82 -6.71 -12.26
C GLU A 67 -4.92 -7.24 -11.15
N GLY A 68 -5.07 -6.75 -9.91
CA GLY A 68 -4.36 -7.23 -8.73
C GLY A 68 -4.99 -8.47 -8.06
N GLU A 69 -6.14 -8.95 -8.54
CA GLU A 69 -6.71 -10.20 -8.05
C GLU A 69 -5.88 -11.40 -8.52
N ASP A 70 -5.52 -12.31 -7.62
CA ASP A 70 -4.66 -13.44 -7.92
C ASP A 70 -4.87 -14.61 -6.95
N SER A 71 -4.41 -15.81 -7.30
CA SER A 71 -4.40 -16.97 -6.41
C SER A 71 -3.19 -17.87 -6.64
N TYR A 72 -2.45 -18.11 -5.56
CA TYR A 72 -1.23 -18.93 -5.56
C TYR A 72 -1.10 -19.74 -4.27
N LEU A 73 -0.14 -20.65 -4.23
CA LEU A 73 0.20 -21.39 -3.02
C LEU A 73 1.22 -20.62 -2.19
N ASN A 74 1.05 -20.62 -0.87
CA ASN A 74 2.08 -20.17 0.06
C ASN A 74 3.09 -21.31 0.37
N PRO A 75 4.21 -21.05 1.07
CA PRO A 75 5.17 -22.08 1.45
C PRO A 75 4.63 -23.24 2.30
N ASN A 76 3.45 -23.08 2.90
CA ASN A 76 2.77 -24.13 3.67
C ASN A 76 1.79 -24.95 2.79
N ASP A 77 1.82 -24.78 1.47
CA ASP A 77 0.91 -25.39 0.52
C ASP A 77 -0.57 -25.02 0.72
N GLN A 78 -0.84 -23.89 1.39
CA GLN A 78 -2.18 -23.32 1.51
C GLN A 78 -2.43 -22.35 0.36
N ARG A 79 -3.65 -22.35 -0.19
CA ARG A 79 -4.05 -21.37 -1.20
C ARG A 79 -4.26 -19.99 -0.58
N ALA A 80 -3.48 -19.02 -1.01
CA ALA A 80 -3.75 -17.59 -0.83
C ALA A 80 -4.56 -17.07 -2.01
N THR A 81 -5.59 -16.27 -1.76
CA THR A 81 -6.42 -15.65 -2.80
C THR A 81 -6.60 -14.17 -2.50
N TRP A 82 -6.11 -13.33 -3.39
CA TRP A 82 -6.28 -11.88 -3.37
C TRP A 82 -7.55 -11.48 -4.11
N ILE A 83 -8.38 -10.68 -3.44
CA ILE A 83 -9.69 -10.25 -3.91
C ILE A 83 -9.75 -8.73 -3.80
N TYR A 84 -10.17 -8.06 -4.87
CA TYR A 84 -10.38 -6.63 -4.85
C TYR A 84 -11.72 -6.30 -4.20
N ARG A 85 -11.69 -5.42 -3.19
CA ARG A 85 -12.88 -5.05 -2.41
C ARG A 85 -13.46 -3.69 -2.78
N GLY A 86 -12.73 -2.89 -3.55
CA GLY A 86 -13.12 -1.54 -3.95
C GLY A 86 -12.08 -0.48 -3.59
N LEU A 87 -12.37 0.77 -3.98
CA LEU A 87 -11.58 1.92 -3.60
C LEU A 87 -11.96 2.41 -2.20
N ARG A 88 -10.94 2.62 -1.35
CA ARG A 88 -11.10 3.34 -0.08
C ARG A 88 -11.11 4.85 -0.30
N ASP A 89 -10.29 5.35 -1.22
CA ASP A 89 -10.19 6.78 -1.53
C ASP A 89 -9.69 7.01 -2.97
N LEU A 90 -9.95 8.21 -3.51
CA LEU A 90 -9.47 8.67 -4.82
C LEU A 90 -9.29 10.20 -4.81
N ASN A 91 -8.05 10.65 -4.77
CA ASN A 91 -7.68 12.07 -4.70
C ASN A 91 -6.97 12.53 -5.97
N VAL A 92 -7.10 13.82 -6.28
CA VAL A 92 -6.33 14.45 -7.37
C VAL A 92 -4.99 14.96 -6.82
N VAL A 93 -3.92 14.77 -7.59
CA VAL A 93 -2.65 15.47 -7.32
C VAL A 93 -2.75 16.83 -7.98
N HIS A 94 -2.65 17.89 -7.17
CA HIS A 94 -2.92 19.26 -7.62
C HIS A 94 -1.79 19.89 -8.43
N ASP A 95 -0.55 19.44 -8.20
CA ASP A 95 0.65 19.97 -8.82
C ASP A 95 1.30 18.95 -9.77
N GLU A 96 2.27 19.41 -10.57
CA GLU A 96 3.13 18.52 -11.35
C GLU A 96 3.94 17.59 -10.43
N LEU A 97 4.28 16.39 -10.91
CA LEU A 97 5.08 15.44 -10.13
C LEU A 97 6.56 15.81 -10.18
N GLU A 98 7.02 16.49 -9.14
CA GLU A 98 8.40 16.92 -8.95
C GLU A 98 8.83 16.80 -7.47
N HIS A 99 10.07 17.22 -7.18
CA HIS A 99 10.57 17.20 -5.81
C HIS A 99 9.76 18.17 -4.93
N GLY A 100 9.14 17.63 -3.88
CA GLY A 100 8.34 18.42 -2.93
C GLY A 100 6.86 18.45 -3.26
N THR A 101 6.41 17.81 -4.35
CA THR A 101 4.98 17.69 -4.68
C THR A 101 4.21 16.97 -3.57
N GLU A 102 3.12 17.58 -3.13
CA GLU A 102 2.17 16.95 -2.21
C GLU A 102 1.30 15.96 -2.98
N LEU A 103 1.31 14.70 -2.56
CA LEU A 103 0.48 13.64 -3.17
C LEU A 103 -0.90 13.53 -2.49
N MET A 104 -0.96 13.82 -1.20
CA MET A 104 -2.16 13.77 -0.35
C MET A 104 -1.88 14.53 0.96
N PHE A 105 -2.91 15.10 1.57
CA PHE A 105 -2.85 15.66 2.92
C PHE A 105 -3.99 15.13 3.78
N GLU A 106 -3.79 15.13 5.11
CA GLU A 106 -4.84 14.85 6.08
C GLU A 106 -4.97 16.05 7.04
N GLU A 107 -6.19 16.53 7.26
CA GLU A 107 -6.47 17.59 8.23
C GLU A 107 -7.06 16.99 9.52
N LYS A 108 -6.48 17.36 10.67
CA LYS A 108 -7.00 17.05 12.01
C LYS A 108 -7.16 18.34 12.80
N ILE A 109 -8.38 18.63 13.24
CA ILE A 109 -8.72 19.87 13.98
C ILE A 109 -8.81 19.58 15.47
N GLY A 110 -8.25 20.46 16.30
CA GLY A 110 -8.44 20.45 17.75
C GLY A 110 -7.54 19.48 18.52
N LEU A 111 -6.43 19.05 17.93
CA LEU A 111 -5.43 18.23 18.62
C LEU A 111 -4.70 19.04 19.70
N SER A 112 -4.45 18.40 20.84
CA SER A 112 -3.54 18.87 21.87
C SER A 112 -2.07 18.74 21.46
N GLU A 113 -1.17 19.44 22.14
CA GLU A 113 0.27 19.34 21.90
C GLU A 113 0.82 17.91 22.01
N ASP A 114 0.31 17.12 22.94
CA ASP A 114 0.76 15.73 23.10
C ASP A 114 0.25 14.83 21.98
N GLU A 115 -0.96 15.08 21.47
CA GLU A 115 -1.49 14.39 20.29
C GLU A 115 -0.72 14.77 19.01
N VAL A 116 -0.35 16.04 18.85
CA VAL A 116 0.49 16.48 17.72
C VAL A 116 1.86 15.80 17.77
N LYS A 117 2.49 15.72 18.95
CA LYS A 117 3.77 15.00 19.12
C LYS A 117 3.65 13.52 18.84
N ALA A 118 2.50 12.90 19.14
CA ALA A 118 2.26 11.49 18.87
C ALA A 118 2.16 11.17 17.38
N LEU A 119 1.93 12.16 16.50
CA LEU A 119 1.98 11.97 15.05
C LEU A 119 3.41 11.87 14.51
N LEU A 120 4.42 12.29 15.28
CA LEU A 120 5.81 12.29 14.83
C LEU A 120 6.41 10.89 14.91
N THR A 121 6.92 10.40 13.78
CA THR A 121 7.70 9.15 13.73
C THR A 121 9.19 9.46 13.91
N SER A 122 9.86 8.80 14.85
CA SER A 122 11.31 8.97 15.02
C SER A 122 12.07 8.44 13.80
N LYS A 123 13.25 9.00 13.51
CA LYS A 123 14.01 8.66 12.30
C LYS A 123 14.22 7.14 12.13
N SER A 124 14.57 6.43 13.20
CA SER A 124 14.81 4.97 13.17
C SER A 124 13.54 4.13 13.01
N GLN A 125 12.36 4.75 13.05
CA GLN A 125 11.06 4.09 12.89
C GLN A 125 10.39 4.43 11.54
N LEU A 126 10.93 5.40 10.79
CA LEU A 126 10.54 5.68 9.41
C LEU A 126 10.85 4.44 8.55
N ASN A 127 9.93 4.06 7.66
CA ASN A 127 9.97 2.77 6.96
C ASN A 127 11.31 2.46 6.26
N ILE A 128 11.96 3.46 5.66
CA ILE A 128 13.24 3.27 4.95
C ILE A 128 14.46 3.09 5.87
N PHE A 129 14.37 3.52 7.13
CA PHE A 129 15.45 3.42 8.12
C PHE A 129 15.15 2.39 9.21
N ARG A 130 13.96 1.77 9.19
CA ARG A 130 13.59 0.75 10.14
C ARG A 130 14.46 -0.47 9.89
N LEU A 131 15.07 -0.99 10.95
CA LEU A 131 15.78 -2.28 10.88
C LEU A 131 14.75 -3.39 10.65
N ASP A 132 15.06 -4.30 9.74
CA ASP A 132 14.25 -5.48 9.50
C ASP A 132 14.11 -6.27 10.81
N GLN A 133 12.88 -6.32 11.33
CA GLN A 133 12.56 -7.21 12.43
C GLN A 133 12.03 -8.51 11.84
N PRO A 134 12.37 -9.67 12.45
CA PRO A 134 11.76 -10.93 12.08
C PRO A 134 10.25 -10.78 12.10
N ARG A 135 9.60 -11.21 11.02
CA ARG A 135 8.15 -11.21 10.95
C ARG A 135 7.60 -12.07 12.08
N ASP A 136 6.59 -11.57 12.78
CA ASP A 136 5.91 -12.34 13.83
C ASP A 136 5.40 -13.66 13.23
N PRO A 137 5.82 -14.83 13.75
CA PRO A 137 5.40 -16.13 13.23
C PRO A 137 3.89 -16.37 13.33
N SER A 138 3.17 -15.61 14.17
CA SER A 138 1.71 -15.68 14.28
C SER A 138 0.99 -14.95 13.13
N TYR A 139 1.71 -14.17 12.33
CA TYR A 139 1.12 -13.46 11.20
C TYR A 139 0.87 -14.42 10.03
N PRO A 140 -0.29 -14.37 9.35
CA PRO A 140 -0.57 -15.26 8.24
C PRO A 140 0.49 -15.12 7.12
N ASN A 141 0.95 -16.26 6.62
CA ASN A 141 1.94 -16.34 5.56
C ASN A 141 1.24 -16.35 4.19
N TYR A 142 1.17 -15.20 3.54
CA TYR A 142 0.64 -15.04 2.18
C TYR A 142 1.74 -14.84 1.13
N ILE A 143 3.00 -15.09 1.46
CA ILE A 143 4.08 -14.99 0.48
C ILE A 143 3.90 -16.09 -0.57
N SER A 144 4.11 -15.79 -1.85
CA SER A 144 4.06 -16.81 -2.90
C SER A 144 5.19 -17.83 -2.72
N LYS A 145 4.84 -19.11 -2.79
CA LYS A 145 5.81 -20.22 -2.75
C LYS A 145 6.82 -20.13 -3.88
N GLU A 146 6.36 -19.83 -5.09
CA GLU A 146 7.20 -19.70 -6.29
C GLU A 146 8.25 -18.59 -6.11
N ILE A 147 7.83 -17.42 -5.63
CA ILE A 147 8.75 -16.30 -5.37
C ILE A 147 9.77 -16.66 -4.28
N MET A 148 9.35 -17.37 -3.22
CA MET A 148 10.28 -17.81 -2.18
C MET A 148 11.29 -18.84 -2.70
N GLU A 149 10.87 -19.75 -3.57
CA GLU A 149 11.76 -20.71 -4.21
C GLU A 149 12.79 -19.99 -5.10
N GLU A 150 12.37 -19.01 -5.89
CA GLU A 150 13.26 -18.17 -6.71
C GLU A 150 14.28 -17.41 -5.86
N VAL A 151 13.85 -16.81 -4.74
CA VAL A 151 14.76 -16.12 -3.80
C VAL A 151 15.78 -17.08 -3.20
N LEU A 152 15.36 -18.29 -2.80
CA LEU A 152 16.26 -19.29 -2.24
C LEU A 152 17.30 -19.76 -3.26
N ASP A 153 16.92 -19.89 -4.53
CA ASP A 153 17.84 -20.26 -5.59
C ASP A 153 18.84 -19.15 -5.91
N MET A 154 18.40 -17.88 -5.96
CA MET A 154 19.32 -16.73 -6.10
C MET A 154 20.35 -16.66 -4.96
N MET A 155 19.95 -16.93 -3.71
CA MET A 155 20.86 -16.94 -2.57
C MET A 155 21.87 -18.09 -2.63
N ARG A 156 21.46 -19.26 -3.11
CA ARG A 156 22.38 -20.40 -3.33
C ARG A 156 23.39 -20.11 -4.42
N ASP A 157 22.97 -19.43 -5.48
CA ASP A 157 23.85 -19.07 -6.59
C ASP A 157 24.90 -18.04 -6.15
N ASP A 158 24.54 -17.06 -5.32
CA ASP A 158 25.48 -16.05 -4.79
C ASP A 158 26.52 -16.68 -3.84
N ASP A 159 26.08 -17.57 -2.94
CA ASP A 159 26.96 -18.37 -2.08
C ASP A 159 27.89 -19.30 -2.90
N SER A 160 27.40 -19.83 -4.02
CA SER A 160 28.20 -20.66 -4.93
C SER A 160 29.24 -19.84 -5.69
N GLN A 161 28.99 -18.57 -6.01
CA GLN A 161 29.98 -17.70 -6.67
C GLN A 161 31.05 -17.20 -5.71
N HIS A 162 30.73 -16.95 -4.43
CA HIS A 162 31.70 -16.58 -3.40
C HIS A 162 32.60 -17.74 -2.94
N SER A 163 32.19 -18.99 -3.14
CA SER A 163 33.02 -20.16 -2.81
C SER A 163 34.05 -20.52 -3.88
N VAL A 164 33.92 -20.03 -5.12
CA VAL A 164 34.86 -20.32 -6.22
C VAL A 164 36.10 -19.41 -6.19
N GLU A 165 36.01 -18.17 -5.69
CA GLU A 165 37.18 -17.27 -5.56
C GLU A 165 38.14 -17.64 -4.40
N ALA A 166 37.69 -18.46 -3.44
CA ALA A 166 38.52 -18.88 -2.31
C ALA A 166 39.50 -20.02 -2.66
N ASP A 167 39.24 -20.79 -3.72
CA ASP A 167 40.07 -21.93 -4.14
C ASP A 167 41.18 -21.54 -5.13
N ASP A 168 41.08 -20.38 -5.80
CA ASP A 168 42.08 -19.89 -6.76
C ASP A 168 43.23 -19.08 -6.12
N LEU A 169 43.21 -18.88 -4.79
CA LEU A 169 44.29 -18.21 -4.04
C LEU A 169 45.27 -19.18 -3.35
N ASN A 170 45.10 -20.50 -3.57
CA ASN A 170 45.92 -21.53 -2.92
C ASN A 170 46.60 -22.53 -3.88
N SER A 171 46.72 -22.20 -5.17
CA SER A 171 47.47 -22.98 -6.16
C SER A 171 48.81 -22.32 -6.56
#